data_AF-A0A9P6B0F8-F1
#
_entry.id   AF-A0A9P6B0F8-F1
#
_cell.length_a   1.000
_cell.length_b   1.000
_cell.length_c   1.000
_cell.angle_alpha   90.00
_cell.angle_beta   90.00
_cell.angle_gamma   90.00
#
_symmetry.space_group_name_H-M   'P 1'
#
loop_
_entity.id
_entity.type
_entity.pdbx_description
1 polymer ?
#
loop_
_entity_poly.entity_id
_entity_poly.type
_entity_poly.pdbx_seq_one_letter_code
_entity_poly.pdbx_strand_id
1 'polypeptide(L)'
;MAGKSTPLTYASIPWPVSSEPYFPSTLTPSRIAEFLLSPLHSTNKTGMERLRDAMKIWHPDKWEGKFMSRVVDSEQVIVREGLGMVARALIELMHVQKKLDRL
;
A
#
# COMPACT_ATOMS: atom_id res chain seq x y z
N MET A 1 6.34 -3.65 31.31
CA MET A 1 5.94 -2.35 30.74
C MET A 1 5.81 -2.52 29.23
N ALA A 2 4.63 -2.85 28.71
CA ALA A 2 4.41 -2.83 27.26
C ALA A 2 4.46 -1.37 26.82
N GLY A 3 5.45 -0.99 26.01
CA GLY A 3 5.59 0.39 25.52
C GLY A 3 4.29 0.80 24.82
N LYS A 4 3.72 1.94 25.21
CA LYS A 4 2.54 2.52 24.54
C LYS A 4 2.90 2.68 23.07
N SER A 5 2.29 1.90 22.19
CA SER A 5 2.49 2.04 20.75
C SER A 5 1.94 3.40 20.32
N THR A 6 2.76 4.21 19.66
CA THR A 6 2.32 5.48 19.05
C THR A 6 1.08 5.22 18.19
N PRO A 7 0.00 6.02 18.33
CA PRO A 7 -1.16 5.96 17.46
C PRO A 7 -0.74 6.14 16.00
N LEU A 8 -1.42 5.43 15.10
CA LEU A 8 -1.23 5.58 13.66
C LEU A 8 -2.06 6.77 13.17
N THR A 9 -1.41 7.65 12.43
CA THR A 9 -2.03 8.66 11.57
C THR A 9 -1.82 8.27 10.11
N TYR A 10 -2.59 8.86 9.20
CA TYR A 10 -2.42 8.73 7.76
C TYR A 10 -0.98 8.99 7.32
N ALA A 11 -0.36 10.05 7.85
CA ALA A 11 1.04 10.43 7.64
C ALA A 11 2.04 9.38 8.14
N SER A 12 1.77 8.76 9.30
CA SER A 12 2.66 7.77 9.89
C SER A 12 2.65 6.40 9.21
N ILE A 13 1.62 6.11 8.40
CA ILE A 13 1.50 4.84 7.69
C ILE A 13 2.53 4.82 6.56
N PRO A 14 3.39 3.79 6.47
CA PRO A 14 4.39 3.68 5.42
C PRO A 14 3.74 3.18 4.12
N TRP A 15 2.93 4.04 3.49
CA TRP A 15 2.27 3.76 2.20
C TRP A 15 3.29 3.28 1.14
N PRO A 16 2.89 2.46 0.16
CA PRO A 16 3.81 1.87 -0.81
C PRO A 16 4.19 2.88 -1.92
N VAL A 17 4.74 4.02 -1.51
CA VAL A 17 5.21 5.13 -2.35
C VAL A 17 6.51 5.68 -1.77
N SER A 18 7.41 6.18 -2.62
CA SER A 18 8.74 6.67 -2.19
C SER A 18 8.70 7.98 -1.40
N SER A 19 7.64 8.78 -1.59
CA SER A 19 7.43 10.05 -0.89
C SER A 19 6.07 10.05 -0.19
N GLU A 20 6.03 10.62 1.01
CA GLU A 20 4.83 10.66 1.84
C GLU A 20 3.64 11.24 1.06
N PRO A 21 2.50 10.54 0.99
CA PRO A 21 1.31 11.06 0.34
C PRO A 21 0.63 12.08 1.24
N TYR A 22 0.23 13.24 0.70
CA TYR A 22 -0.55 14.24 1.45
C TYR A 22 -2.04 13.88 1.51
N PHE A 23 -2.56 13.22 0.47
CA PHE A 23 -3.97 12.85 0.33
C PHE A 23 -4.12 11.48 -0.32
N PRO A 24 -5.22 10.74 -0.07
CA PRO A 24 -5.49 9.44 -0.68
C PRO A 24 -5.40 9.46 -2.21
N SER A 25 -5.90 10.50 -2.86
CA SER A 25 -5.87 10.66 -4.33
C SER A 25 -4.46 10.64 -4.93
N THR A 26 -3.43 10.93 -4.11
CA THR A 26 -2.03 10.90 -4.55
C THR A 26 -1.42 9.50 -4.54
N LEU A 27 -2.12 8.48 -4.02
CA LEU A 27 -1.74 7.07 -4.08
C LEU A 27 -2.12 6.48 -5.45
N THR A 28 -1.46 6.99 -6.50
CA THR A 28 -1.76 6.62 -7.89
C THR A 28 -1.02 5.33 -8.30
N PRO A 29 -1.52 4.60 -9.32
CA PRO A 29 -0.82 3.44 -9.87
C PRO A 29 0.63 3.73 -10.24
N SER A 30 0.91 4.89 -10.85
CA SER A 30 2.27 5.26 -11.27
C SER A 30 3.24 5.41 -10.09
N ARG A 31 2.84 6.08 -9.00
CA ARG A 31 3.70 6.25 -7.82
C ARG A 31 3.91 4.94 -7.06
N ILE A 32 2.88 4.10 -7.01
CA ILE A 32 2.97 2.78 -6.38
C ILE A 32 3.85 1.84 -7.21
N ALA A 33 3.75 1.89 -8.54
CA ALA A 33 4.60 1.15 -9.45
C ALA A 33 6.07 1.60 -9.35
N GLU A 34 6.33 2.90 -9.31
CA GLU A 34 7.68 3.45 -9.13
C GLU A 34 8.36 2.86 -7.89
N PHE A 35 7.62 2.72 -6.79
CA PHE A 35 8.14 2.14 -5.56
C PHE A 35 8.27 0.61 -5.62
N LEU A 36 7.18 -0.12 -5.89
CA LEU A 36 7.13 -1.58 -5.79
C LEU A 36 7.84 -2.31 -6.94
N LEU A 37 7.86 -1.70 -8.13
CA LEU A 37 8.48 -2.27 -9.33
C LEU A 37 9.86 -1.66 -9.61
N SER A 38 10.39 -0.83 -8.71
CA SER A 38 11.77 -0.38 -8.76
C SER A 38 12.72 -1.58 -8.89
N PRO A 39 13.76 -1.51 -9.75
CA PRO A 39 14.78 -2.54 -9.84
C PRO A 39 15.50 -2.83 -8.51
N LEU A 40 15.48 -1.87 -7.58
CA LEU A 40 16.13 -1.97 -6.27
C LEU A 40 15.24 -2.60 -5.18
N HIS A 41 13.93 -2.69 -5.41
CA HIS A 41 12.98 -3.22 -4.43
C HIS A 41 12.91 -4.75 -4.52
N SER A 42 13.15 -5.50 -3.44
CA SER A 42 12.99 -6.97 -3.42
C SER A 42 13.62 -7.66 -4.64
N THR A 43 14.91 -7.44 -4.85
CA THR A 43 15.67 -7.81 -6.07
C THR A 43 15.58 -9.29 -6.45
N ASN A 44 15.26 -10.17 -5.49
CA ASN A 44 15.07 -11.60 -5.68
C ASN A 44 13.66 -12.03 -6.11
N LYS A 45 12.76 -11.08 -6.38
CA LYS A 45 11.35 -11.33 -6.76
C LYS A 45 11.03 -10.71 -8.11
N THR A 46 10.14 -11.35 -8.86
CA THR A 46 9.52 -10.80 -10.08
C THR A 46 8.56 -9.66 -9.74
N GLY A 47 8.24 -8.81 -10.73
CA GLY A 47 7.26 -7.73 -10.55
C GLY A 47 5.90 -8.23 -10.07
N MET A 48 5.42 -9.34 -10.65
CA MET A 48 4.16 -9.96 -10.25
C MET A 48 4.19 -10.50 -8.81
N GLU A 49 5.30 -11.09 -8.35
CA GLU A 49 5.44 -11.52 -6.95
C GLU A 49 5.42 -10.35 -5.97
N ARG A 50 6.11 -9.26 -6.29
CA ARG A 50 6.13 -8.04 -5.47
C ARG A 50 4.73 -7.44 -5.32
N LEU A 51 3.97 -7.35 -6.42
CA LEU A 51 2.59 -6.85 -6.38
C LEU A 51 1.66 -7.75 -5.56
N ARG A 52 1.78 -9.08 -5.70
CA ARG A 52 1.01 -10.04 -4.90
C ARG A 52 1.34 -9.95 -3.41
N ASP A 53 2.61 -9.79 -3.07
CA ASP A 53 3.03 -9.63 -1.69
C ASP A 53 2.54 -8.31 -1.09
N ALA A 54 2.60 -7.21 -1.85
CA ALA A 54 1.98 -5.95 -1.45
C ALA A 54 0.48 -6.12 -1.20
N MET A 55 -0.25 -6.84 -2.07
CA MET A 55 -1.69 -7.07 -1.88
C MET A 55 -2.00 -7.86 -0.61
N LYS A 56 -1.13 -8.79 -0.16
CA LYS A 56 -1.31 -9.49 1.12
C LYS A 56 -1.26 -8.55 2.33
N ILE A 57 -0.53 -7.45 2.22
CA ILE A 57 -0.36 -6.43 3.26
C ILE A 57 -1.49 -5.40 3.17
N TRP A 58 -1.75 -4.88 1.97
CA TRP A 58 -2.57 -3.69 1.74
C TRP A 58 -4.03 -3.97 1.40
N HIS A 59 -4.45 -5.24 1.37
CA HIS A 59 -5.88 -5.57 1.24
C HIS A 59 -6.68 -4.92 2.38
N PRO A 60 -7.76 -4.16 2.09
CA PRO A 60 -8.51 -3.40 3.10
C PRO A 60 -8.90 -4.25 4.30
N ASP A 61 -9.62 -5.37 4.10
CA ASP A 61 -10.07 -6.23 5.21
C ASP A 61 -8.93 -6.71 6.12
N LYS A 62 -7.80 -7.12 5.53
CA LYS A 62 -6.65 -7.65 6.27
C LYS A 62 -5.93 -6.55 7.03
N TRP A 63 -5.76 -5.39 6.39
CA TRP A 63 -5.08 -4.26 7.01
C TRP A 63 -5.93 -3.68 8.13
N GLU A 64 -7.22 -3.44 7.88
CA GLU A 64 -8.15 -2.88 8.85
C GLU A 64 -8.27 -3.78 10.09
N GLY A 65 -8.48 -5.08 9.91
CA GLY A 65 -8.57 -6.03 11.03
C GLY A 65 -7.31 -6.09 11.89
N LYS A 66 -6.14 -5.71 11.36
CA LYS A 66 -4.85 -5.75 12.06
C LYS A 66 -4.45 -4.41 12.68
N PHE A 67 -4.77 -3.29 12.03
CA PHE A 67 -4.18 -1.99 12.36
C PHE A 67 -5.20 -0.87 12.62
N MET A 68 -6.47 -1.01 12.22
CA MET A 68 -7.43 0.10 12.33
C MET A 68 -7.66 0.54 13.78
N SER A 69 -7.63 -0.39 14.74
CA SER A 69 -7.74 -0.08 16.18
C SER A 69 -6.59 0.78 16.74
N ARG A 70 -5.50 0.93 15.97
CA ARG A 70 -4.37 1.81 16.31
C ARG A 70 -4.45 3.15 15.62
N VAL A 71 -5.33 3.31 14.63
CA VAL A 71 -5.50 4.57 13.88
C VAL A 71 -6.31 5.54 14.73
N VAL A 72 -5.86 6.80 14.80
CA VAL A 72 -6.63 7.84 15.51
C VAL A 72 -8.02 7.98 14.89
N ASP A 73 -9.05 8.08 15.73
CA ASP A 73 -10.46 8.05 15.28
C ASP A 73 -10.77 9.08 14.20
N SER A 74 -10.20 10.28 14.32
CA SER A 74 -10.35 11.37 13.36
C SER A 74 -9.81 11.08 11.97
N GLU A 75 -8.92 10.09 11.83
CA GLU A 75 -8.26 9.77 10.56
C GLU A 75 -8.61 8.38 10.03
N GLN A 76 -9.46 7.60 10.71
CA GLN A 76 -9.85 6.29 10.19
C GLN A 76 -10.49 6.37 8.80
N VAL A 77 -11.27 7.43 8.52
CA VAL A 77 -11.91 7.63 7.21
C VAL A 77 -10.86 7.83 6.11
N ILE A 78 -9.94 8.77 6.28
CA ILE A 78 -8.89 9.05 5.28
C ILE A 78 -7.94 7.87 5.09
N VAL A 79 -7.70 7.07 6.14
CA VAL A 79 -6.92 5.83 6.04
C VAL A 79 -7.66 4.78 5.21
N ARG A 80 -8.97 4.58 5.41
CA ARG A 80 -9.76 3.65 4.57
C ARG A 80 -9.76 4.06 3.11
N GLU A 81 -9.88 5.36 2.83
CA GLU A 81 -9.77 5.90 1.47
C GLU A 81 -8.40 5.57 0.86
N GLY A 82 -7.32 5.79 1.61
CA GLY A 82 -5.96 5.44 1.19
C GLY A 82 -5.78 3.96 0.89
N LEU A 83 -6.28 3.07 1.75
CA LEU A 83 -6.29 1.62 1.52
C LEU A 83 -7.04 1.26 0.24
N GLY A 84 -8.20 1.88 0.00
CA GLY A 84 -8.97 1.71 -1.22
C GLY A 84 -8.23 2.18 -2.48
N MET A 85 -7.44 3.25 -2.39
CA MET A 85 -6.59 3.72 -3.49
C MET A 85 -5.46 2.72 -3.78
N VAL A 86 -4.74 2.25 -2.75
CA VAL A 86 -3.67 1.26 -2.91
C VAL A 86 -4.20 -0.05 -3.48
N ALA A 87 -5.31 -0.58 -2.95
CA ALA A 87 -5.86 -1.85 -3.40
C ALA A 87 -6.27 -1.81 -4.88
N ARG A 88 -6.93 -0.72 -5.32
CA ARG A 88 -7.29 -0.52 -6.74
C ARG A 88 -6.05 -0.42 -7.63
N ALA A 89 -5.05 0.36 -7.22
CA ALA A 89 -3.80 0.48 -7.95
C ALA A 89 -3.07 -0.88 -8.08
N LEU A 90 -3.00 -1.67 -7.01
CA LEU A 90 -2.38 -3.00 -7.05
C LEU A 90 -3.12 -3.95 -8.01
N ILE A 91 -4.46 -3.93 -8.01
CA ILE A 91 -5.26 -4.72 -8.96
C ILE A 91 -4.93 -4.31 -10.39
N GLU A 92 -4.93 -3.01 -10.69
CA GLU A 92 -4.61 -2.49 -12.02
C GLU A 92 -3.20 -2.91 -12.46
N LEU A 93 -2.20 -2.71 -11.61
CA LEU A 93 -0.81 -3.06 -11.90
C LEU A 93 -0.62 -4.56 -12.12
N MET A 94 -1.32 -5.41 -11.38
CA MET A 94 -1.28 -6.86 -11.60
C MET A 94 -1.87 -7.26 -12.96
N HIS A 95 -2.92 -6.54 -13.43
CA HIS A 95 -3.46 -6.75 -14.77
C HIS A 95 -2.48 -6.31 -15.85
N VAL A 96 -1.81 -5.17 -15.68
CA VAL A 96 -0.77 -4.68 -16.60
C VAL A 96 0.42 -5.63 -16.64
N GLN A 97 0.95 -6.03 -15.48
CA GLN A 97 2.09 -6.95 -15.38
C GLN A 97 1.79 -8.30 -16.06
N LYS A 98 0.58 -8.84 -15.86
CA LYS A 98 0.17 -10.09 -16.53
C LYS A 98 0.15 -9.98 -18.05
N LYS A 99 -0.08 -8.79 -18.61
CA LYS A 99 0.02 -8.55 -20.06
C LYS A 99 1.48 -8.49 -20.50
N LEU A 100 2.33 -7.81 -19.74
CA LEU A 100 3.77 -7.71 -20.01
C LEU A 100 4.46 -9.08 -19.98
N ASP A 101 4.13 -9.93 -19.01
CA ASP A 101 4.72 -11.28 -18.87
C ASP A 101 4.30 -12.25 -20.01
N ARG A 102 3.37 -11.85 -20.88
CA ARG A 102 2.87 -12.65 -22.02
C ARG A 102 3.45 -12.20 -23.37
N LEU A 103 4.17 -11.07 -23.40
CA LEU A 103 4.87 -10.55 -24.57
C LEU A 103 6.27 -11.16 -24.65
#